data_AF-A0A838NY54-F1
#
_entry.id   AF-A0A838NY54-F1
#
_cell.length_a   1.000
_cell.length_b   1.000
_cell.length_c   1.000
_cell.angle_alpha   90.00
_cell.angle_beta   90.00
_cell.angle_gamma   90.00
#
_symmetry.space_group_name_H-M   'P 1'
#
loop_
_entity.id
_entity.type
_entity.pdbx_description
1 polymer ?
#
loop_
_entity_poly.entity_id
_entity_poly.type
_entity_poly.pdbx_seq_one_letter_code
_entity_poly.pdbx_strand_id
1 'polypeptide(L)'
;MTRLDPENARSLKDVLVEEVVWYREIERRLATVVERVCRSHPNAVECIAVALEETRSLPIPLRRALAHACRSKPPVTSVGQLSRDMGMDRRTLWRQWSNAEPLSATMRLEDFIHWLQLIRAIGRKVTGTSWRSVADELGIHQQSLGRWSRALADRQLRELDSVTGLNTVAGFRQTVLTALLDGTSLEGPEST
;
A
#
# COMPACT_ATOMS: atom_id res chain seq x y z
N MET A 1 32.22 -22.70 -13.44
CA MET A 1 31.14 -23.12 -14.35
C MET A 1 30.79 -24.58 -14.07
N THR A 2 29.99 -24.83 -13.03
CA THR A 2 29.46 -26.16 -12.72
C THR A 2 28.18 -26.35 -13.53
N ARG A 3 28.29 -27.08 -14.64
CA ARG A 3 27.18 -27.43 -15.52
C ARG A 3 26.15 -28.26 -14.75
N LEU A 4 24.88 -28.04 -15.10
CA LEU A 4 23.72 -28.84 -14.75
C LEU A 4 23.96 -30.31 -15.14
N ASP A 5 24.64 -31.07 -14.30
CA ASP A 5 24.88 -32.48 -14.54
C ASP A 5 24.00 -33.33 -13.60
N PRO A 6 23.00 -34.07 -14.11
CA PRO A 6 22.21 -34.99 -13.31
C PRO A 6 23.06 -36.09 -12.64
N GLU A 7 24.31 -36.31 -13.06
CA GLU A 7 25.24 -37.20 -12.37
C GLU A 7 25.72 -36.67 -11.00
N ASN A 8 25.72 -35.35 -10.76
CA ASN A 8 26.08 -34.79 -9.44
C ASN A 8 25.05 -35.17 -8.36
N ALA A 9 23.77 -35.32 -8.72
CA ALA A 9 22.74 -35.77 -7.80
C ALA A 9 22.91 -37.25 -7.39
N ARG A 10 23.56 -38.08 -8.24
CA ARG A 10 23.85 -39.50 -7.95
C ARG A 10 24.99 -39.70 -6.94
N SER A 11 25.75 -38.64 -6.61
CA SER A 11 26.86 -38.70 -5.65
C SER A 11 26.41 -38.49 -4.18
N LEU A 12 25.14 -38.14 -3.95
CA LEU A 12 24.53 -38.01 -2.61
C LEU A 12 24.08 -39.38 -2.05
N LYS A 13 24.96 -40.38 -2.07
CA LYS A 13 24.60 -41.77 -1.71
C LYS A 13 24.24 -41.99 -0.24
N ASP A 14 24.64 -41.08 0.67
CA ASP A 14 24.46 -41.24 2.12
C ASP A 14 23.71 -40.08 2.80
N VAL A 15 23.03 -39.22 2.03
CA VAL A 15 22.24 -38.11 2.59
C VAL A 15 20.76 -38.46 2.43
N LEU A 16 20.03 -38.53 3.55
CA LEU A 16 18.57 -38.57 3.58
C LEU A 16 18.05 -37.20 3.11
N VAL A 17 17.96 -37.03 1.79
CA VAL A 17 17.42 -35.82 1.17
C VAL A 17 15.92 -36.04 0.98
N GLU A 18 15.09 -35.37 1.80
CA GLU A 18 13.63 -35.41 1.65
C GLU A 18 13.14 -34.69 0.37
N GLU A 19 13.87 -33.67 -0.11
CA GLU A 19 13.55 -32.96 -1.36
C GLU A 19 14.80 -32.34 -2.00
N VAL A 20 15.04 -32.64 -3.29
CA VAL A 20 16.09 -31.98 -4.10
C VAL A 20 15.45 -30.83 -4.86
N VAL A 21 15.66 -29.60 -4.39
CA VAL A 21 15.17 -28.39 -5.07
C VAL A 21 16.31 -27.78 -5.90
N TRP A 22 16.15 -27.77 -7.22
CA TRP A 22 17.17 -27.24 -8.14
C TRP A 22 17.36 -25.73 -7.94
N TYR A 23 18.60 -25.25 -8.11
CA TYR A 23 18.93 -23.83 -7.99
C TYR A 23 18.03 -22.92 -8.86
N ARG A 24 17.66 -23.35 -10.09
CA ARG A 24 16.71 -22.63 -10.94
C ARG A 24 15.27 -22.59 -10.39
N GLU A 25 14.85 -23.63 -9.67
CA GLU A 25 13.54 -23.70 -8.99
C GLU A 25 13.52 -22.70 -7.83
N ILE A 26 14.63 -22.63 -7.06
CA ILE A 26 14.85 -21.63 -6.02
C ILE A 26 14.89 -20.22 -6.64
N GLU A 27 15.66 -19.98 -7.69
CA GLU A 27 15.71 -18.68 -8.37
C GLU A 27 14.33 -18.27 -8.89
N ARG A 28 13.53 -19.20 -9.41
CA ARG A 28 12.18 -18.88 -9.90
C ARG A 28 11.21 -18.60 -8.75
N ARG A 29 11.27 -19.35 -7.65
CA ARG A 29 10.48 -19.10 -6.43
C ARG A 29 10.92 -17.79 -5.76
N LEU A 30 12.22 -17.55 -5.65
CA LEU A 30 12.81 -16.35 -5.09
C LEU A 30 12.53 -15.14 -5.96
N ALA A 31 12.64 -15.24 -7.29
CA ALA A 31 12.24 -14.19 -8.22
C ALA A 31 10.74 -13.91 -8.06
N THR A 32 9.88 -14.93 -7.94
CA THR A 32 8.45 -14.69 -7.71
C THR A 32 8.20 -14.02 -6.35
N VAL A 33 8.95 -14.38 -5.30
CA VAL A 33 8.84 -13.77 -3.96
C VAL A 33 9.43 -12.36 -3.93
N VAL A 34 10.57 -12.11 -4.57
CA VAL A 34 11.22 -10.80 -4.68
C VAL A 34 10.39 -9.90 -5.57
N GLU A 35 9.94 -10.37 -6.73
CA GLU A 35 9.02 -9.65 -7.60
C GLU A 35 7.67 -9.45 -6.88
N ARG A 36 7.25 -10.36 -5.99
CA ARG A 36 6.10 -10.14 -5.09
C ARG A 36 6.42 -9.14 -3.99
N VAL A 37 7.61 -9.07 -3.41
CA VAL A 37 7.98 -8.13 -2.33
C VAL A 37 8.25 -6.73 -2.89
N CYS A 38 8.84 -6.65 -4.08
CA CYS A 38 9.08 -5.44 -4.84
C CYS A 38 7.83 -4.93 -5.57
N ARG A 39 6.92 -5.82 -6.04
CA ARG A 39 5.58 -5.44 -6.55
C ARG A 39 4.54 -5.32 -5.46
N SER A 40 4.72 -5.96 -4.32
CA SER A 40 4.00 -5.55 -3.13
C SER A 40 4.46 -4.11 -2.93
N HIS A 41 3.50 -3.21 -2.78
CA HIS A 41 3.76 -1.80 -2.53
C HIS A 41 3.93 -1.46 -1.01
N PRO A 42 4.43 -2.33 -0.08
CA PRO A 42 4.66 -1.96 1.31
C PRO A 42 5.45 -0.67 1.44
N ASN A 43 6.41 -0.41 0.54
CA ASN A 43 7.16 0.83 0.58
C ASN A 43 6.29 2.06 0.28
N ALA A 44 5.29 1.99 -0.60
CA ALA A 44 4.48 3.19 -0.90
C ALA A 44 3.63 3.59 0.31
N VAL A 45 2.94 2.62 0.93
CA VAL A 45 2.11 2.88 2.10
C VAL A 45 2.95 3.19 3.34
N GLU A 46 4.10 2.55 3.49
CA GLU A 46 5.06 2.83 4.56
C GLU A 46 5.72 4.22 4.40
N CYS A 47 6.16 4.60 3.19
CA CYS A 47 6.66 5.94 2.91
C CYS A 47 5.63 7.01 3.26
N ILE A 48 4.36 6.78 2.93
CA ILE A 48 3.27 7.69 3.31
C ILE A 48 3.11 7.73 4.84
N ALA A 49 3.17 6.59 5.52
CA ALA A 49 3.08 6.52 6.98
C ALA A 49 4.20 7.31 7.66
N VAL A 50 5.45 7.13 7.21
CA VAL A 50 6.62 7.88 7.71
C VAL A 50 6.45 9.38 7.46
N ALA A 51 6.06 9.80 6.25
CA ALA A 51 5.84 11.21 5.95
C ALA A 51 4.72 11.83 6.82
N LEU A 52 3.64 11.09 7.07
CA LEU A 52 2.56 11.50 7.98
C LEU A 52 3.02 11.58 9.44
N GLU A 53 3.97 10.74 9.84
CA GLU A 53 4.57 10.80 11.17
C GLU A 53 5.59 11.92 11.31
N GLU A 54 6.22 12.38 10.23
CA GLU A 54 7.24 13.43 10.31
C GLU A 54 6.66 14.83 10.11
N THR A 55 5.51 14.95 9.43
CA THR A 55 4.90 16.25 9.16
C THR A 55 4.51 16.99 10.45
N ARG A 56 4.81 18.30 10.48
CA ARG A 56 4.41 19.20 11.57
C ARG A 56 3.09 19.93 11.30
N SER A 57 2.62 19.92 10.05
CA SER A 57 1.41 20.63 9.64
C SER A 57 0.12 19.96 10.12
N LEU A 58 0.19 18.69 10.51
CA LEU A 58 -0.96 17.93 10.98
C LEU A 58 -0.99 17.79 12.51
N PRO A 59 -2.18 17.87 13.14
CA PRO A 59 -2.34 17.54 14.55
C PRO A 59 -1.87 16.12 14.87
N ILE A 60 -1.14 15.95 15.98
CA ILE A 60 -0.55 14.65 16.40
C ILE A 60 -1.57 13.50 16.39
N PRO A 61 -2.82 13.66 16.90
CA PRO A 61 -3.80 12.58 16.86
C PRO A 61 -4.14 12.13 15.44
N LEU A 62 -4.21 13.08 14.49
CA LEU A 62 -4.51 12.79 13.10
C LEU A 62 -3.33 12.10 12.41
N ARG A 63 -2.10 12.57 12.64
CA ARG A 63 -0.87 11.92 12.13
C ARG A 63 -0.82 10.45 12.49
N ARG A 64 -1.03 10.16 13.79
CA ARG A 64 -1.05 8.79 14.31
C ARG A 64 -2.17 7.97 13.69
N ALA A 65 -3.36 8.53 13.54
CA ALA A 65 -4.49 7.83 12.91
C ALA A 65 -4.19 7.47 11.44
N LEU A 66 -3.68 8.41 10.66
CA LEU A 66 -3.39 8.16 9.24
C LEU A 66 -2.23 7.17 9.06
N ALA A 67 -1.17 7.31 9.85
CA ALA A 67 -0.06 6.35 9.86
C ALA A 67 -0.48 4.96 10.33
N HIS A 68 -1.37 4.87 11.33
CA HIS A 68 -1.99 3.60 11.76
C HIS A 68 -2.78 2.96 10.61
N ALA A 69 -3.61 3.74 9.91
CA ALA A 69 -4.36 3.24 8.76
C ALA A 69 -3.42 2.67 7.69
N CYS A 70 -2.32 3.37 7.41
CA CYS A 70 -1.27 2.90 6.50
C CYS A 70 -0.68 1.55 6.93
N ARG A 71 -0.34 1.37 8.21
CA ARG A 71 0.36 0.15 8.68
C ARG A 71 -0.53 -1.00 9.14
N SER A 72 -1.82 -0.75 9.32
CA SER A 72 -2.78 -1.70 9.87
C SER A 72 -2.78 -3.08 9.18
N LYS A 73 -2.79 -4.13 10.01
CA LYS A 73 -2.97 -5.54 9.65
C LYS A 73 -3.91 -6.18 10.70
N PRO A 74 -5.17 -6.48 10.36
CA PRO A 74 -5.81 -6.36 9.03
C PRO A 74 -5.97 -4.89 8.57
N PRO A 75 -6.15 -4.64 7.26
CA PRO A 75 -6.32 -3.30 6.73
C PRO A 75 -7.56 -2.58 7.30
N VAL A 76 -7.44 -1.30 7.61
CA VAL A 76 -8.58 -0.44 7.95
C VAL A 76 -9.46 -0.20 6.73
N THR A 77 -10.74 -0.58 6.78
CA THR A 77 -11.66 -0.53 5.65
C THR A 77 -12.60 0.68 5.65
N SER A 78 -12.70 1.40 6.77
CA SER A 78 -13.61 2.53 6.91
C SER A 78 -13.14 3.54 7.97
N VAL A 79 -13.62 4.78 7.86
CA VAL A 79 -13.36 5.83 8.86
C VAL A 79 -13.89 5.44 10.24
N GLY A 80 -15.02 4.72 10.29
CA GLY A 80 -15.58 4.23 11.56
C GLY A 80 -14.76 3.08 12.18
N GLN A 81 -14.04 2.31 11.38
CA GLN A 81 -13.04 1.38 11.91
C GLN A 81 -11.83 2.15 12.43
N LEU A 82 -11.31 3.10 11.65
CA LEU A 82 -10.17 3.92 12.06
C LEU A 82 -10.41 4.65 13.40
N SER A 83 -11.60 5.25 13.55
CA SER A 83 -11.95 5.97 14.78
C SER A 83 -11.98 5.04 15.99
N ARG A 84 -12.53 3.82 15.83
CA ARG A 84 -12.54 2.80 16.89
C ARG A 84 -11.14 2.33 17.25
N ASP A 85 -10.30 2.03 16.25
CA ASP A 85 -8.92 1.59 16.48
C ASP A 85 -8.10 2.63 17.25
N MET A 86 -8.37 3.93 17.00
CA MET A 86 -7.70 5.04 17.67
C MET A 86 -8.33 5.47 18.99
N GLY A 87 -9.45 4.85 19.41
CA GLY A 87 -10.20 5.27 20.59
C GLY A 87 -10.79 6.69 20.48
N MET A 88 -11.06 7.16 19.26
CA MET A 88 -11.56 8.50 18.96
C MET A 88 -13.02 8.45 18.48
N ASP A 89 -13.80 9.46 18.83
CA ASP A 89 -15.12 9.66 18.22
C ASP A 89 -14.97 10.02 16.73
N ARG A 90 -15.88 9.52 15.88
CA ARG A 90 -15.84 9.75 14.43
C ARG A 90 -15.92 11.24 14.07
N ARG A 91 -16.72 12.05 14.77
CA ARG A 91 -16.78 13.50 14.55
C ARG A 91 -15.46 14.17 14.91
N THR A 92 -14.77 13.69 15.94
CA THR A 92 -13.46 14.22 16.30
C THR A 92 -12.46 13.97 15.18
N LEU A 93 -12.40 12.74 14.66
CA LEU A 93 -11.52 12.42 13.54
C LEU A 93 -11.86 13.23 12.28
N TRP A 94 -13.15 13.39 11.97
CA TRP A 94 -13.59 14.22 10.85
C TRP A 94 -13.21 15.69 11.03
N ARG A 95 -13.41 16.27 12.23
CA ARG A 95 -13.02 17.65 12.52
C ARG A 95 -11.51 17.86 12.38
N GLN A 96 -10.72 16.92 12.90
CA GLN A 96 -9.26 16.96 12.75
C GLN A 96 -8.86 16.90 11.27
N TRP A 97 -9.53 16.04 10.49
CA TRP A 97 -9.32 15.99 9.04
C TRP A 97 -9.74 17.28 8.35
N SER A 98 -10.91 17.84 8.62
CA SER A 98 -11.37 19.08 7.97
C SER A 98 -10.38 20.24 8.16
N ASN A 99 -9.71 20.30 9.31
CA ASN A 99 -8.73 21.33 9.64
C ASN A 99 -7.30 21.01 9.14
N ALA A 100 -7.10 19.87 8.46
CA ALA A 100 -5.80 19.40 7.99
C ALA A 100 -5.51 19.88 6.56
N GLU A 101 -5.55 21.18 6.32
CA GLU A 101 -5.18 21.74 5.03
C GLU A 101 -3.66 21.63 4.79
N PRO A 102 -3.22 21.39 3.54
CA PRO A 102 -4.02 21.28 2.31
C PRO A 102 -4.51 19.85 1.99
N LEU A 103 -4.19 18.87 2.83
CA LEU A 103 -4.56 17.46 2.59
C LEU A 103 -6.08 17.27 2.52
N SER A 104 -6.82 17.95 3.40
CA SER A 104 -8.29 17.90 3.46
C SER A 104 -8.98 18.57 2.27
N ALA A 105 -8.33 19.55 1.64
CA ALA A 105 -8.78 20.18 0.40
C ALA A 105 -8.54 19.29 -0.81
N THR A 106 -7.52 18.42 -0.75
CA THR A 106 -7.13 17.54 -1.86
C THR A 106 -7.99 16.29 -1.94
N MET A 107 -8.37 15.71 -0.79
CA MET A 107 -9.20 14.50 -0.76
C MET A 107 -10.03 14.39 0.53
N ARG A 108 -11.06 13.55 0.49
CA ARG A 108 -11.82 13.19 1.69
C ARG A 108 -11.07 12.11 2.48
N LEU A 109 -11.32 12.03 3.79
CA LEU A 109 -10.75 10.97 4.63
C LEU A 109 -11.20 9.57 4.17
N GLU A 110 -12.45 9.44 3.72
CA GLU A 110 -12.92 8.20 3.10
C GLU A 110 -12.10 7.84 1.85
N ASP A 111 -11.78 8.82 1.00
CA ASP A 111 -11.01 8.58 -0.23
C ASP A 111 -9.57 8.20 0.07
N PHE A 112 -8.96 8.77 1.12
CA PHE A 112 -7.66 8.34 1.62
C PHE A 112 -7.67 6.85 2.00
N ILE A 113 -8.68 6.39 2.74
CA ILE A 113 -8.80 4.96 3.11
C ILE A 113 -9.03 4.09 1.87
N HIS A 114 -9.89 4.52 0.94
CA HIS A 114 -10.13 3.81 -0.31
C HIS A 114 -8.86 3.70 -1.16
N TRP A 115 -8.02 4.74 -1.18
CA TRP A 115 -6.70 4.71 -1.81
C TRP A 115 -5.78 3.66 -1.19
N LEU A 116 -5.71 3.59 0.15
CA LEU A 116 -4.92 2.55 0.82
C LEU A 116 -5.38 1.15 0.45
N GLN A 117 -6.71 0.93 0.33
CA GLN A 117 -7.26 -0.35 -0.11
C GLN A 117 -6.90 -0.64 -1.58
N LEU A 118 -6.98 0.36 -2.45
CA LEU A 118 -6.63 0.21 -3.87
C LEU A 118 -5.14 -0.11 -4.06
N ILE A 119 -4.24 0.57 -3.34
CA ILE A 119 -2.80 0.30 -3.37
C ILE A 119 -2.48 -1.12 -2.90
N ARG A 120 -3.12 -1.55 -1.81
CA ARG A 120 -2.98 -2.91 -1.29
C ARG A 120 -3.53 -3.95 -2.29
N ALA A 121 -4.60 -3.64 -3.01
CA ALA A 121 -5.15 -4.51 -4.05
C ALA A 121 -4.20 -4.61 -5.25
N ILE A 122 -3.69 -3.47 -5.74
CA ILE A 122 -2.70 -3.41 -6.83
C ILE A 122 -1.44 -4.20 -6.43
N GLY A 123 -0.93 -4.02 -5.22
CA GLY A 123 0.24 -4.75 -4.75
C GLY A 123 0.07 -6.26 -4.60
N ARG A 124 -1.17 -6.72 -4.43
CA ARG A 124 -1.52 -8.16 -4.41
C ARG A 124 -1.85 -8.71 -5.81
N LYS A 125 -2.10 -7.86 -6.79
CA LYS A 125 -2.51 -8.28 -8.12
C LYS A 125 -1.34 -8.90 -8.87
N VAL A 126 -1.25 -10.23 -8.83
CA VAL A 126 -0.30 -11.01 -9.64
C VAL A 126 -0.95 -11.42 -10.97
N THR A 127 -0.12 -11.66 -11.99
CA THR A 127 -0.55 -12.25 -13.26
C THR A 127 -1.31 -13.55 -13.01
N GLY A 128 -2.46 -13.73 -13.68
CA GLY A 128 -3.32 -14.91 -13.53
C GLY A 128 -4.28 -14.89 -12.33
N THR A 129 -4.11 -13.99 -11.34
CA THR A 129 -5.06 -13.85 -10.23
C THR A 129 -6.24 -12.95 -10.63
N SER A 130 -7.47 -13.32 -10.29
CA SER A 130 -8.65 -12.49 -10.56
C SER A 130 -8.79 -11.35 -9.54
N TRP A 131 -9.39 -10.22 -9.95
CA TRP A 131 -9.70 -9.12 -9.03
C TRP A 131 -10.69 -9.51 -7.93
N ARG A 132 -11.52 -10.54 -8.16
CA ARG A 132 -12.40 -11.10 -7.13
C ARG A 132 -11.59 -11.73 -6.01
N SER A 133 -10.64 -12.61 -6.34
CA SER A 133 -9.77 -13.25 -5.36
C SER A 133 -8.96 -12.23 -4.55
N VAL A 134 -8.46 -11.17 -5.19
CA VAL A 134 -7.77 -10.06 -4.48
C VAL A 134 -8.70 -9.32 -3.52
N ALA A 135 -9.96 -9.09 -3.92
CA ALA A 135 -10.96 -8.44 -3.09
C ALA A 135 -11.33 -9.31 -1.87
N ASP A 136 -11.51 -10.61 -2.08
CA ASP A 136 -11.82 -11.58 -1.03
C ASP A 136 -10.69 -11.66 0.00
N GLU A 137 -9.42 -11.69 -0.44
CA GLU A 137 -8.25 -11.65 0.45
C GLU A 137 -8.16 -10.35 1.27
N LEU A 138 -8.69 -9.25 0.71
CA LEU A 138 -8.78 -7.95 1.38
C LEU A 138 -10.01 -7.81 2.28
N GLY A 139 -10.95 -8.76 2.24
CA GLY A 139 -12.23 -8.68 2.96
C GLY A 139 -13.15 -7.58 2.42
N ILE A 140 -13.07 -7.25 1.12
CA ILE A 140 -13.87 -6.21 0.47
C ILE A 140 -14.57 -6.74 -0.78
N HIS A 141 -15.63 -6.07 -1.24
CA HIS A 141 -16.29 -6.45 -2.49
C HIS A 141 -15.52 -5.98 -3.72
N GLN A 142 -15.43 -6.83 -4.75
CA GLN A 142 -14.83 -6.49 -6.05
C GLN A 142 -15.47 -5.24 -6.68
N GLN A 143 -16.78 -5.06 -6.49
CA GLN A 143 -17.50 -3.88 -6.97
C GLN A 143 -16.98 -2.58 -6.32
N SER A 144 -16.60 -2.63 -5.04
CA SER A 144 -15.98 -1.50 -4.34
C SER A 144 -14.64 -1.13 -4.96
N LEU A 145 -13.78 -2.12 -5.21
CA LEU A 145 -12.52 -1.89 -5.94
C LEU A 145 -12.77 -1.26 -7.31
N GLY A 146 -13.80 -1.74 -8.03
CA GLY A 146 -14.18 -1.21 -9.34
C GLY A 146 -14.70 0.22 -9.32
N ARG A 147 -15.41 0.57 -8.24
CA ARG A 147 -15.86 1.95 -8.02
C ARG A 147 -14.69 2.85 -7.65
N TRP A 148 -13.81 2.42 -6.77
CA TRP A 148 -12.66 3.22 -6.32
C TRP A 148 -11.62 3.42 -7.42
N SER A 149 -11.34 2.41 -8.24
CA SER A 149 -10.40 2.58 -9.37
C SER A 149 -10.87 3.68 -10.32
N ARG A 150 -12.18 3.75 -10.60
CA ARG A 150 -12.75 4.81 -11.46
C ARG A 150 -12.77 6.15 -10.74
N ALA A 151 -13.29 6.18 -9.52
CA ALA A 151 -13.48 7.44 -8.79
C ALA A 151 -12.16 8.12 -8.42
N LEU A 152 -11.11 7.34 -8.13
CA LEU A 152 -9.86 7.87 -7.58
C LEU A 152 -8.75 7.94 -8.63
N ALA A 153 -8.65 6.94 -9.50
CA ALA A 153 -7.56 6.84 -10.47
C ALA A 153 -8.02 7.14 -11.92
N ASP A 154 -9.31 7.37 -12.14
CA ASP A 154 -9.92 7.47 -13.49
C ASP A 154 -9.59 6.27 -14.39
N ARG A 155 -9.58 5.07 -13.79
CA ARG A 155 -9.25 3.81 -14.47
C ARG A 155 -10.25 2.71 -14.18
N GLN A 156 -10.44 1.81 -15.13
CA GLN A 156 -11.13 0.55 -14.89
C GLN A 156 -10.17 -0.45 -14.24
N LEU A 157 -10.68 -1.36 -13.39
CA LEU A 157 -9.83 -2.40 -12.78
C LEU A 157 -9.06 -3.25 -13.80
N ARG A 158 -9.64 -3.50 -14.98
CA ARG A 158 -8.97 -4.27 -16.03
C ARG A 158 -7.76 -3.56 -16.64
N GLU A 159 -7.69 -2.23 -16.50
CA GLU A 159 -6.60 -1.39 -16.99
C GLU A 159 -5.46 -1.28 -15.96
N LEU A 160 -5.69 -1.68 -14.71
CA LEU A 160 -4.67 -1.70 -13.67
C LEU A 160 -3.78 -2.95 -13.79
N ASP A 161 -3.00 -3.02 -14.87
CA ASP A 161 -1.90 -3.97 -15.01
C ASP A 161 -0.70 -3.58 -14.13
N SER A 162 0.42 -4.29 -14.25
CA SER A 162 1.60 -4.04 -13.42
C SER A 162 2.13 -2.62 -13.58
N VAL A 163 2.19 -2.09 -14.81
CA VAL A 163 2.76 -0.77 -15.11
C VAL A 163 1.80 0.34 -14.71
N THR A 164 0.54 0.23 -15.14
CA THR A 164 -0.51 1.22 -14.87
C THR A 164 -0.85 1.26 -13.38
N GLY A 165 -0.83 0.11 -12.72
CA GLY A 165 -0.95 0.01 -11.27
C GLY A 165 0.16 0.76 -10.55
N LEU A 166 1.43 0.57 -10.94
CA LEU A 166 2.56 1.29 -10.34
C LEU A 166 2.44 2.81 -10.52
N ASN A 167 2.07 3.28 -11.71
CA ASN A 167 1.85 4.70 -11.97
C ASN A 167 0.72 5.28 -11.12
N THR A 168 -0.35 4.52 -10.94
CA THR A 168 -1.50 4.87 -10.09
C THR A 168 -1.06 5.06 -8.63
N VAL A 169 -0.23 4.15 -8.10
CA VAL A 169 0.30 4.27 -6.74
C VAL A 169 1.28 5.44 -6.61
N ALA A 170 2.16 5.64 -7.59
CA ALA A 170 3.09 6.76 -7.60
C ALA A 170 2.36 8.12 -7.61
N GLY A 171 1.29 8.23 -8.40
CA GLY A 171 0.44 9.42 -8.46
C GLY A 171 -0.18 9.76 -7.11
N PHE A 172 -0.83 8.79 -6.46
CA PHE A 172 -1.40 9.01 -5.12
C PHE A 172 -0.33 9.40 -4.09
N ARG A 173 0.81 8.69 -4.07
CA ARG A 173 1.92 9.04 -3.17
C ARG A 173 2.36 10.48 -3.38
N GLN A 174 2.52 10.90 -4.63
CA GLN A 174 2.92 12.26 -4.95
C GLN A 174 1.88 13.28 -4.47
N THR A 175 0.59 13.03 -4.69
CA THR A 175 -0.51 13.89 -4.20
C THR A 175 -0.45 14.07 -2.69
N VAL A 176 -0.28 12.99 -1.92
CA VAL A 176 -0.19 13.08 -0.46
C VAL A 176 1.08 13.83 -0.04
N LEU A 177 2.24 13.47 -0.60
CA LEU A 177 3.51 14.11 -0.22
C LEU A 177 3.53 15.61 -0.55
N THR A 178 3.04 16.01 -1.72
CA THR A 178 2.90 17.42 -2.09
C THR A 178 2.01 18.16 -1.10
N ALA A 179 0.84 17.62 -0.76
CA ALA A 179 -0.04 18.24 0.24
C ALA A 179 0.63 18.36 1.63
N LEU A 180 1.40 17.36 2.05
CA LEU A 180 2.09 17.42 3.34
C LEU A 180 3.23 18.45 3.34
N LEU A 181 3.95 18.61 2.23
CA LEU A 181 5.05 19.56 2.08
C LEU A 181 4.56 21.00 1.91
N ASP A 182 3.49 21.23 1.14
CA ASP A 182 2.93 22.57 0.94
C ASP A 182 2.39 23.15 2.26
N GLY A 183 1.89 22.28 3.15
CA GLY A 183 1.50 22.66 4.51
C GLY A 183 2.66 23.01 5.45
N THR A 184 3.92 22.81 5.05
CA THR A 184 5.11 23.21 5.84
C THR A 184 5.64 24.60 5.49
N SER A 185 5.09 25.27 4.47
CA SER A 185 5.60 26.55 3.95
C SER A 185 5.04 27.82 4.64
N LEU A 186 4.45 27.72 5.83
CA LEU A 186 3.90 28.88 6.56
C LEU A 186 4.50 29.03 7.96
N GLU A 187 5.80 29.31 8.04
CA GLU A 187 6.39 30.17 9.09
C GLU A 187 7.67 30.83 8.53
N GLY A 188 7.50 31.96 7.85
CA GLY A 188 8.57 32.95 7.68
C GLY A 188 8.25 34.14 8.59
N PRO A 189 9.20 34.62 9.43
CA PRO A 189 8.90 35.63 10.43
C PRO A 189 8.57 36.97 9.78
N GLU A 190 7.41 37.52 10.12
CA GLU A 190 7.22 38.97 10.07
C GLU A 190 8.22 39.59 11.04
N SER A 191 9.22 40.28 10.50
CA SER A 191 10.09 41.18 11.22
C SER A 191 10.58 42.25 10.24
N THR A 192 9.84 43.34 10.12
CA THR A 192 10.19 44.69 10.60
C THR A 192 9.23 45.70 9.96
#